data_AF-A0A823L7P8-F1
#
_entry.id   AF-A0A823L7P8-F1
#
_cell.length_a   1.000
_cell.length_b   1.000
_cell.length_c   1.000
_cell.angle_alpha   90.00
_cell.angle_beta   90.00
_cell.angle_gamma   90.00
#
_symmetry.space_group_name_H-M   'P 1'
#
loop_
_entity.id
_entity.type
_entity.pdbx_description
1 polymer ?
#
loop_
_entity_poly.entity_id
_entity_poly.type
_entity_poly.pdbx_seq_one_letter_code
_entity_poly.pdbx_strand_id
1 'polypeptide(L)'
;MLVNDAIYTYSAVINTVVHEGLTAYRKKNSHGVMAVRDHFATIEAASVNRKGVQFVVREKSHLQTSRGVRGFIVTSQEALIAEADRISHWTPNTYRVGTYSDRNRKYIKGHEEKNLQQINTFVIDIDTQKVDVAKMITASMRVLNQTPTFILKTDHGFQMYFVLETPSFVSNANQFKSLKIAKRISQNVKYAFAEELPAVDIGCNDFGFFRAPNTQNVAFLNLESQFDFQEMMEWSKSYSDQKRRSVLSLIPESSTAVFDATKQEWFSIMANLKNVRGRKGQYGRNNVTFTLALACYASGKSKQEATDLLDQFNDTLEAPLRFREIETCIRNAYSGRYQGANAEKISDILQTYWKSEYEIKGYTPFIFDEAGKVKPQFFRKHRKSREERTYSHFSEWEKDLECYIESQLLSGQTFLERSQRSVAEALKMPYATLKKILKQSDRIISRVNGKGRAAQTLFSTVAIVVEQAIRHALTKKAAEKEAYMEFLASFTDAARHVITLIESTGKLSEAYKPPVSLIGNGDRTVQLSLNLLGNVYRRRNNNDYRRSS
;
A
#
# COMPACT_ATOMS: atom_id res chain seq x y z
N MET A 1 18.00 -19.73 7.84
CA MET A 1 18.29 -18.40 7.25
C MET A 1 19.32 -17.77 8.15
N LEU A 2 20.57 -17.67 7.69
CA LEU A 2 21.66 -17.16 8.52
C LEU A 2 21.39 -15.69 8.84
N VAL A 3 21.69 -15.24 10.06
CA VAL A 3 21.46 -13.85 10.55
C VAL A 3 21.99 -12.81 9.55
N ASN A 4 23.04 -13.13 8.81
CA ASN A 4 23.61 -12.27 7.77
C ASN A 4 22.66 -12.02 6.58
N ASP A 5 21.96 -13.03 6.05
CA ASP A 5 21.08 -12.86 4.87
C ASP A 5 19.91 -11.93 5.14
N ALA A 6 19.37 -11.96 6.36
CA ALA A 6 18.25 -11.11 6.74
C ALA A 6 18.68 -9.65 6.90
N ILE A 7 19.88 -9.40 7.43
CA ILE A 7 20.47 -8.06 7.50
C ILE A 7 20.79 -7.53 6.10
N TYR A 8 21.32 -8.36 5.20
CA TYR A 8 21.51 -7.97 3.79
C TYR A 8 20.20 -7.59 3.11
N THR A 9 19.16 -8.39 3.32
CA THR A 9 17.81 -8.11 2.80
C THR A 9 17.28 -6.78 3.34
N TYR A 10 17.41 -6.55 4.65
CA TYR A 10 17.02 -5.28 5.27
C TYR A 10 17.80 -4.10 4.68
N SER A 11 19.12 -4.22 4.58
CA SER A 11 19.97 -3.18 3.99
C SER A 11 19.59 -2.87 2.55
N ALA A 12 19.25 -3.89 1.75
CA ALA A 12 18.83 -3.71 0.37
C ALA A 12 17.49 -2.96 0.30
N VAL A 13 16.50 -3.33 1.13
CA VAL A 13 15.22 -2.62 1.24
C VAL A 13 15.43 -1.15 1.64
N ILE A 14 16.28 -0.88 2.64
CA ILE A 14 16.58 0.48 3.08
C ILE A 14 17.23 1.28 1.95
N ASN A 15 18.21 0.71 1.24
CA ASN A 15 18.88 1.39 0.14
C ASN A 15 17.91 1.70 -1.00
N THR A 16 17.08 0.74 -1.40
CA THR A 16 16.06 0.92 -2.44
C THR A 16 15.06 2.01 -2.07
N VAL A 17 14.57 2.05 -0.83
CA VAL A 17 13.56 3.04 -0.41
C VAL A 17 14.15 4.42 -0.18
N VAL A 18 15.35 4.53 0.41
CA VAL A 18 15.91 5.81 0.82
C VAL A 18 16.56 6.54 -0.35
N HIS A 19 17.09 5.80 -1.33
CA HIS A 19 17.95 6.32 -2.40
C HIS A 19 19.03 7.23 -1.82
N GLU A 20 19.25 8.38 -2.46
CA GLU A 20 20.19 9.42 -2.04
C GLU A 20 19.59 10.45 -1.06
N GLY A 21 18.41 10.19 -0.50
CA GLY A 21 17.73 11.14 0.40
C GLY A 21 18.47 11.37 1.72
N LEU A 22 19.19 10.35 2.21
CA LEU A 22 20.05 10.41 3.38
C LEU A 22 21.52 10.23 2.99
N THR A 23 22.41 10.55 3.93
CA THR A 23 23.83 10.17 3.79
C THR A 23 23.99 8.64 3.90
N ALA A 24 24.99 8.04 3.28
CA ALA A 24 25.26 6.61 3.43
C ALA A 24 25.73 6.32 4.87
N TYR A 25 26.67 7.12 5.38
CA TYR A 25 27.30 6.96 6.69
C TYR A 25 27.03 8.12 7.65
N ARG A 26 27.08 7.84 8.95
CA ARG A 26 26.95 8.88 9.97
C ARG A 26 28.11 9.88 9.87
N LYS A 27 27.82 11.18 9.93
CA LYS A 27 28.86 12.22 9.97
C LYS A 27 29.70 12.20 11.26
N LYS A 28 29.16 11.63 12.34
CA LYS A 28 29.83 11.47 13.64
C LYS A 28 29.61 10.06 14.14
N ASN A 29 30.64 9.45 14.74
CA ASN A 29 30.59 8.10 15.32
C ASN A 29 30.08 7.03 14.33
N SER A 30 30.55 7.10 13.09
CA SER A 30 30.33 6.03 12.10
C SER A 30 31.25 4.86 12.39
N HIS A 31 30.74 3.65 12.17
CA HIS A 31 31.48 2.39 12.27
C HIS A 31 31.91 1.89 10.88
N GLY A 32 31.65 2.67 9.82
CA GLY A 32 32.08 2.36 8.46
C GLY A 32 33.59 2.42 8.28
N VAL A 33 34.12 1.56 7.42
CA VAL A 33 35.53 1.57 7.01
C VAL A 33 35.85 2.93 6.37
N MET A 34 36.96 3.56 6.78
CA MET A 34 37.31 4.93 6.36
C MET A 34 37.30 5.13 4.84
N ALA A 35 37.96 4.24 4.09
CA ALA A 35 38.02 4.33 2.62
C ALA A 35 36.63 4.29 1.97
N VAL A 36 35.71 3.48 2.49
CA VAL A 36 34.34 3.37 1.97
C VAL A 36 33.56 4.64 2.30
N ARG A 37 33.70 5.16 3.52
CA ARG A 37 33.05 6.42 3.92
C ARG A 37 33.50 7.58 3.04
N ASP A 38 34.79 7.70 2.77
CA ASP A 38 35.36 8.81 2.00
C ASP A 38 34.92 8.73 0.52
N HIS A 39 34.78 7.51 -0.02
CA HIS A 39 34.18 7.29 -1.34
C HIS A 39 32.73 7.79 -1.40
N PHE A 40 31.86 7.38 -0.48
CA PHE A 40 30.47 7.83 -0.46
C PHE A 40 30.34 9.33 -0.16
N ALA A 41 31.20 9.89 0.71
CA ALA A 41 31.23 11.33 0.96
C ALA A 41 31.59 12.13 -0.30
N THR A 42 32.48 11.60 -1.15
CA THR A 42 32.84 12.22 -2.43
C THR A 42 31.67 12.20 -3.41
N ILE A 43 30.96 11.07 -3.52
CA ILE A 43 29.73 10.94 -4.32
C ILE A 43 28.66 11.91 -3.82
N GLU A 44 28.45 11.98 -2.51
CA GLU A 44 27.47 12.89 -1.89
C GLU A 44 27.83 14.37 -2.09
N ALA A 45 29.11 14.72 -2.10
CA ALA A 45 29.57 16.08 -2.36
C ALA A 45 29.37 16.49 -3.83
N ALA A 46 29.42 15.53 -4.76
CA ALA A 46 29.13 15.75 -6.18
C ALA A 46 27.62 15.79 -6.48
N SER A 47 26.77 15.24 -5.61
CA SER A 47 25.32 15.25 -5.77
C SER A 47 24.73 16.66 -5.62
N VAL A 48 23.94 17.08 -6.60
CA VAL A 48 23.16 18.34 -6.57
C VAL A 48 22.05 18.30 -5.52
N ASN A 49 21.59 17.10 -5.17
CA ASN A 49 20.47 16.89 -4.26
C ASN A 49 20.89 17.04 -2.80
N ARG A 50 20.11 17.83 -2.05
CA ARG A 50 20.34 18.04 -0.62
C ARG A 50 20.05 16.76 0.16
N LYS A 51 20.74 16.53 1.27
CA LYS A 51 20.44 15.40 2.18
C LYS A 51 19.46 15.84 3.26
N GLY A 52 18.43 15.04 3.48
CA GLY A 52 17.36 15.32 4.42
C GLY A 52 17.44 14.46 5.68
N VAL A 53 16.28 14.19 6.27
CA VAL A 53 16.10 13.39 7.47
C VAL A 53 14.90 12.46 7.33
N GLN A 54 14.93 11.37 8.10
CA GLN A 54 13.77 10.52 8.34
C GLN A 54 13.48 10.43 9.82
N PHE A 55 12.22 10.20 10.16
CA PHE A 55 11.76 10.07 11.53
C PHE A 55 11.49 8.61 11.84
N VAL A 56 11.93 8.14 13.00
CA VAL A 56 11.77 6.75 13.43
C VAL A 56 11.25 6.67 14.86
N VAL A 57 10.51 5.59 15.13
CA VAL A 57 9.82 5.36 16.39
C VAL A 57 9.99 3.91 16.82
N ARG A 58 10.34 3.69 18.10
CA ARG A 58 10.59 2.34 18.64
C ARG A 58 9.32 1.52 18.82
N GLU A 59 8.22 2.13 19.23
CA GLU A 59 6.95 1.42 19.54
C GLU A 59 5.74 2.16 18.96
N LYS A 60 4.69 1.42 18.59
CA LYS A 60 3.45 2.01 18.08
C LYS A 60 2.81 3.02 19.05
N SER A 61 2.87 2.73 20.35
CA SER A 61 2.39 3.58 21.45
C SER A 61 3.01 4.98 21.43
N HIS A 62 4.26 5.10 20.95
CA HIS A 62 5.00 6.35 20.89
C HIS A 62 4.56 7.30 19.76
N LEU A 63 3.72 6.84 18.82
CA LEU A 63 3.10 7.71 17.82
C LEU A 63 1.98 8.58 18.40
N GLN A 64 1.34 8.13 19.48
CA GLN A 64 0.15 8.77 20.06
C GLN A 64 0.38 9.06 21.56
N THR A 65 1.28 10.00 21.86
CA THR A 65 1.47 10.48 23.24
C THR A 65 0.91 11.88 23.44
N SER A 66 0.58 12.23 24.68
CA SER A 66 0.02 13.55 25.04
C SER A 66 0.95 14.73 24.71
N ARG A 67 2.26 14.49 24.56
CA ARG A 67 3.28 15.51 24.26
C ARG A 67 3.74 15.50 22.80
N GLY A 68 3.13 14.68 21.95
CA GLY A 68 3.49 14.52 20.53
C GLY A 68 4.13 13.15 20.24
N VAL A 69 4.81 13.04 19.09
CA VAL A 69 5.44 11.77 18.69
C VAL A 69 6.77 11.60 19.43
N ARG A 70 6.92 10.52 20.19
CA ARG A 70 8.18 10.17 20.86
C ARG A 70 9.02 9.32 19.91
N GLY A 71 10.21 9.77 19.58
CA GLY A 71 11.04 9.11 18.57
C GLY A 71 12.40 9.79 18.43
N PHE A 72 13.12 9.44 17.37
CA PHE A 72 14.39 10.08 17.03
C PHE A 72 14.51 10.30 15.53
N ILE A 73 15.46 11.17 15.17
CA ILE A 73 15.71 11.60 13.80
C ILE A 73 16.94 10.88 13.28
N VAL A 74 16.83 10.34 12.07
CA VAL A 74 17.91 9.64 11.37
C VAL A 74 18.33 10.43 10.14
N THR A 75 19.63 10.54 9.93
CA THR A 75 20.27 11.33 8.85
C THR A 75 21.14 10.49 7.91
N SER A 76 21.28 9.20 8.20
CA SER A 76 22.15 8.28 7.44
C SER A 76 21.54 6.89 7.31
N GLN A 77 21.76 6.21 6.19
CA GLN A 77 21.36 4.82 5.98
C GLN A 77 22.02 3.87 7.01
N GLU A 78 23.30 4.07 7.33
CA GLU A 78 24.01 3.32 8.39
C GLU A 78 23.24 3.32 9.72
N ALA A 79 22.64 4.46 10.07
CA ALA A 79 21.89 4.58 11.31
C ALA A 79 20.54 3.84 11.28
N LEU A 80 19.89 3.74 10.12
CA LEU A 80 18.70 2.90 9.95
C LEU A 80 19.07 1.42 10.04
N ILE A 81 20.15 1.03 9.34
CA ILE A 81 20.68 -0.34 9.34
C ILE A 81 21.06 -0.79 10.76
N ALA A 82 21.71 0.07 11.54
CA ALA A 82 22.06 -0.23 12.94
C ALA A 82 20.84 -0.37 13.88
N GLU A 83 19.68 0.14 13.46
CA GLU A 83 18.42 0.08 14.21
C GLU A 83 17.45 -0.98 13.64
N ALA A 84 17.94 -1.86 12.75
CA ALA A 84 17.21 -3.03 12.29
C ALA A 84 16.64 -3.81 13.49
N ASP A 85 15.38 -4.26 13.36
CA ASP A 85 14.62 -4.98 14.40
C ASP A 85 14.36 -4.20 15.71
N ARG A 86 14.82 -2.96 15.84
CA ARG A 86 14.66 -2.12 17.06
C ARG A 86 13.68 -0.95 16.90
N ILE A 87 13.18 -0.74 15.69
CA ILE A 87 12.20 0.27 15.34
C ILE A 87 10.91 -0.38 14.85
N SER A 88 9.77 0.21 15.24
CA SER A 88 8.46 -0.28 14.79
C SER A 88 7.94 0.54 13.61
N HIS A 89 8.17 1.85 13.59
CA HIS A 89 7.65 2.73 12.55
C HIS A 89 8.71 3.72 12.10
N TRP A 90 8.61 4.12 10.83
CA TRP A 90 9.48 5.09 10.20
C TRP A 90 8.74 5.89 9.13
N THR A 91 9.34 6.99 8.71
CA THR A 91 8.91 7.71 7.52
C THR A 91 9.79 7.29 6.34
N PRO A 92 9.29 6.52 5.36
CA PRO A 92 10.09 6.05 4.24
C PRO A 92 10.42 7.18 3.25
N ASN A 93 9.60 8.24 3.23
CA ASN A 93 9.87 9.46 2.48
C ASN A 93 10.78 10.40 3.27
N THR A 94 11.61 11.17 2.55
CA THR A 94 12.62 12.02 3.19
C THR A 94 12.11 13.44 3.41
N TYR A 95 12.36 13.98 4.59
CA TYR A 95 11.98 15.33 5.01
C TYR A 95 13.19 16.26 5.01
N ARG A 96 12.98 17.57 4.85
CA ARG A 96 14.09 18.54 4.73
C ARG A 96 14.82 18.75 6.06
N VAL A 97 14.06 18.92 7.14
CA VAL A 97 14.59 19.25 8.47
C VAL A 97 13.79 18.54 9.55
N GLY A 98 14.47 18.02 10.58
CA GLY A 98 13.83 17.50 11.78
C GLY A 98 14.34 18.23 13.01
N THR A 99 13.46 18.45 13.99
CA THR A 99 13.83 19.04 15.28
C THR A 99 13.13 18.34 16.43
N TYR A 100 13.47 18.69 17.66
CA TYR A 100 12.84 18.18 18.86
C TYR A 100 12.06 19.27 19.58
N SER A 101 10.91 18.93 20.15
CA SER A 101 10.14 19.89 20.96
C SER A 101 10.68 20.05 22.37
N ASP A 102 11.46 19.09 22.84
CA ASP A 102 12.01 19.04 24.19
C ASP A 102 13.54 19.08 24.18
N ARG A 103 14.13 19.64 25.24
CA ARG A 103 15.59 19.70 25.41
C ARG A 103 16.25 18.32 25.49
N ASN A 104 15.52 17.32 25.98
CA ASN A 104 15.99 15.94 26.10
C ASN A 104 15.92 15.15 24.78
N ARG A 105 15.48 15.80 23.68
CA ARG A 105 15.41 15.21 22.34
C ARG A 105 14.63 13.89 22.28
N LYS A 106 13.49 13.84 22.98
CA LYS A 106 12.61 12.66 23.00
C LYS A 106 11.43 12.79 22.05
N TYR A 107 10.98 14.01 21.77
CA TYR A 107 9.76 14.27 21.01
C TYR A 107 10.07 14.98 19.70
N ILE A 108 9.78 14.32 18.59
CA ILE A 108 10.16 14.76 17.25
C ILE A 108 9.14 15.72 16.64
N LYS A 109 9.63 16.71 15.91
CA LYS A 109 8.88 17.71 15.14
C LYS A 109 9.45 17.85 13.72
N GLY A 110 8.60 18.27 12.80
CA GLY A 110 8.95 18.47 11.38
C GLY A 110 8.47 17.37 10.44
N HIS A 111 7.71 16.38 10.92
CA HIS A 111 7.11 15.32 10.08
C HIS A 111 5.83 15.78 9.34
N GLU A 112 5.67 17.07 9.09
CA GLU A 112 4.54 17.61 8.31
C GLU A 112 4.81 17.51 6.80
N GLU A 113 3.78 17.25 6.00
CA GLU A 113 3.92 17.01 4.54
C GLU A 113 4.58 18.19 3.79
N LYS A 114 4.38 19.43 4.25
CA LYS A 114 5.04 20.61 3.65
C LYS A 114 6.55 20.62 3.80
N ASN A 115 7.06 19.86 4.76
CA ASN A 115 8.47 19.67 5.00
C ASN A 115 9.04 18.42 4.29
N LEU A 116 8.23 17.70 3.51
CA LEU A 116 8.75 16.67 2.62
C LEU A 116 9.76 17.29 1.66
N GLN A 117 10.89 16.62 1.53
CA GLN A 117 11.92 16.97 0.57
C GLN A 117 11.72 16.19 -0.73
N GLN A 118 11.47 14.89 -0.60
CA GLN A 118 11.29 13.99 -1.72
C GLN A 118 10.36 12.85 -1.32
N ILE A 119 9.57 12.41 -2.29
CA ILE A 119 8.68 11.27 -2.20
C ILE A 119 9.41 10.14 -2.90
N ASN A 120 9.68 9.08 -2.14
CA ASN A 120 10.38 7.89 -2.59
C ASN A 120 9.41 6.72 -2.76
N THR A 121 8.31 6.69 -1.99
CA THR A 121 7.39 5.56 -2.02
C THR A 121 5.96 5.96 -1.71
N PHE A 122 5.03 5.23 -2.34
CA PHE A 122 3.63 5.16 -1.94
C PHE A 122 3.38 3.87 -1.15
N VAL A 123 2.53 3.96 -0.12
CA VAL A 123 2.23 2.85 0.77
C VAL A 123 0.71 2.65 0.85
N ILE A 124 0.29 1.39 0.79
CA ILE A 124 -1.10 0.98 0.99
C ILE A 124 -1.16 0.15 2.27
N ASP A 125 -2.03 0.54 3.21
CA ASP A 125 -2.25 -0.15 4.47
C ASP A 125 -3.52 -1.01 4.37
N ILE A 126 -3.40 -2.29 4.73
CA ILE A 126 -4.48 -3.29 4.66
C ILE A 126 -4.71 -3.79 6.09
N ASP A 127 -5.85 -3.45 6.68
CA ASP A 127 -6.21 -3.71 8.07
C ASP A 127 -6.79 -5.14 8.27
N THR A 128 -6.22 -6.15 7.61
CA THR A 128 -6.65 -7.54 7.78
C THR A 128 -5.55 -8.54 7.46
N GLN A 129 -5.46 -9.60 8.25
CA GLN A 129 -4.59 -10.76 7.96
C GLN A 129 -5.30 -11.86 7.14
N LYS A 130 -6.58 -11.67 6.80
CA LYS A 130 -7.36 -12.66 6.04
C LYS A 130 -7.04 -12.68 4.54
N VAL A 131 -6.20 -11.75 4.08
CA VAL A 131 -5.80 -11.64 2.68
C VAL A 131 -4.45 -12.32 2.50
N ASP A 132 -4.36 -13.22 1.52
CA ASP A 132 -3.13 -13.91 1.17
C ASP A 132 -2.16 -12.99 0.37
N VAL A 133 -0.86 -13.22 0.53
CA VAL A 133 0.21 -12.49 -0.16
C VAL A 133 0.10 -12.63 -1.67
N ALA A 134 -0.23 -13.82 -2.18
CA ALA A 134 -0.45 -14.04 -3.60
C ALA A 134 -1.60 -13.18 -4.16
N LYS A 135 -2.68 -13.01 -3.38
CA LYS A 135 -3.82 -12.16 -3.75
C LYS A 135 -3.43 -10.69 -3.78
N MET A 136 -2.61 -10.22 -2.82
CA MET A 136 -2.09 -8.85 -2.83
C MET A 136 -1.19 -8.58 -4.05
N ILE A 137 -0.31 -9.51 -4.42
CA ILE A 137 0.54 -9.39 -5.61
C ILE A 137 -0.32 -9.33 -6.87
N THR A 138 -1.32 -10.21 -6.97
CA THR A 138 -2.24 -10.26 -8.13
C THR A 138 -3.08 -8.98 -8.24
N ALA A 139 -3.56 -8.43 -7.13
CA ALA A 139 -4.25 -7.15 -7.11
C ALA A 139 -3.35 -6.01 -7.61
N SER A 140 -2.08 -5.99 -7.20
CA SER A 140 -1.10 -5.03 -7.73
C SER A 140 -0.91 -5.15 -9.23
N MET A 141 -0.81 -6.38 -9.74
CA MET A 141 -0.70 -6.62 -11.19
C MET A 141 -1.97 -6.17 -11.94
N ARG A 142 -3.16 -6.32 -11.35
CA ARG A 142 -4.40 -5.82 -11.97
C ARG A 142 -4.48 -4.30 -11.99
N VAL A 143 -4.11 -3.65 -10.88
CA VAL A 143 -4.27 -2.20 -10.71
C VAL A 143 -3.17 -1.42 -11.42
N LEU A 144 -1.91 -1.84 -11.25
CA LEU A 144 -0.71 -1.10 -11.68
C LEU A 144 0.10 -1.84 -12.75
N ASN A 145 -0.34 -3.02 -13.21
CA ASN A 145 0.39 -3.85 -14.18
C ASN A 145 1.81 -4.26 -13.73
N GLN A 146 2.09 -4.17 -12.44
CA GLN A 146 3.39 -4.48 -11.83
C GLN A 146 3.19 -5.07 -10.43
N THR A 147 4.18 -5.79 -9.92
CA THR A 147 4.19 -6.27 -8.54
C THR A 147 4.49 -5.14 -7.56
N PRO A 148 4.13 -5.23 -6.27
CA PRO A 148 4.65 -4.28 -5.29
C PRO A 148 6.16 -4.47 -5.13
N THR A 149 6.89 -3.44 -4.72
CA THR A 149 8.33 -3.55 -4.46
C THR A 149 8.60 -4.48 -3.27
N PHE A 150 7.78 -4.37 -2.22
CA PHE A 150 7.75 -5.33 -1.12
C PHE A 150 6.44 -5.24 -0.33
N ILE A 151 6.15 -6.29 0.43
CA ILE A 151 4.99 -6.35 1.33
C ILE A 151 5.49 -6.62 2.74
N LEU A 152 5.09 -5.78 3.69
CA LEU A 152 5.36 -5.98 5.12
C LEU A 152 4.13 -6.56 5.81
N LYS A 153 4.34 -7.57 6.65
CA LYS A 153 3.34 -8.06 7.60
C LYS A 153 3.32 -7.16 8.83
N THR A 154 2.14 -6.70 9.21
CA THR A 154 1.90 -5.95 10.44
C THR A 154 1.12 -6.81 11.45
N ASP A 155 1.02 -6.33 12.69
CA ASP A 155 0.38 -7.08 13.78
C ASP A 155 -1.10 -7.39 13.49
N HIS A 156 -1.76 -6.58 12.65
CA HIS A 156 -3.18 -6.72 12.30
C HIS A 156 -3.47 -6.78 10.80
N GLY A 157 -2.43 -6.77 9.95
CA GLY A 157 -2.63 -6.72 8.52
C GLY A 157 -1.33 -6.68 7.71
N PHE A 158 -1.32 -5.91 6.64
CA PHE A 158 -0.20 -5.82 5.71
C PHE A 158 0.00 -4.40 5.19
N GLN A 159 1.23 -4.06 4.83
CA GLN A 159 1.56 -2.81 4.15
C GLN A 159 2.29 -3.12 2.84
N MET A 160 1.72 -2.66 1.73
CA MET A 160 2.30 -2.80 0.40
C MET A 160 3.06 -1.53 0.05
N TYR A 161 4.33 -1.68 -0.34
CA TYR A 161 5.21 -0.58 -0.72
C TYR A 161 5.44 -0.56 -2.22
N PHE A 162 5.27 0.63 -2.80
CA PHE A 162 5.52 0.94 -4.21
C PHE A 162 6.60 2.00 -4.23
N VAL A 163 7.85 1.57 -4.43
CA VAL A 163 9.02 2.45 -4.42
C VAL A 163 9.24 3.01 -5.81
N LEU A 164 9.50 4.31 -5.88
CA LEU A 164 9.80 4.99 -7.14
C LEU A 164 11.22 4.69 -7.55
N GLU A 165 11.47 4.52 -8.85
CA GLU A 165 12.85 4.37 -9.36
C GLU A 165 13.65 5.65 -9.15
N THR A 166 13.02 6.79 -9.48
CA THR A 166 13.57 8.12 -9.24
C THR A 166 12.67 8.88 -8.26
N PRO A 167 13.22 9.45 -7.17
CA PRO A 167 12.41 10.13 -6.18
C PRO A 167 11.82 11.42 -6.74
N SER A 168 10.54 11.69 -6.43
CA SER A 168 9.88 12.94 -6.81
C SER A 168 10.18 14.03 -5.79
N PHE A 169 10.96 15.04 -6.19
CA PHE A 169 11.30 16.16 -5.33
C PHE A 169 10.13 17.12 -5.09
N VAL A 170 10.00 17.57 -3.84
CA VAL A 170 8.97 18.49 -3.40
C VAL A 170 9.57 19.89 -3.30
N SER A 171 9.09 20.82 -4.12
CA SER A 171 9.44 22.24 -4.06
C SER A 171 8.29 23.06 -3.48
N ASN A 172 8.61 24.15 -2.77
CA ASN A 172 7.62 25.17 -2.44
C ASN A 172 7.21 26.01 -3.67
N ALA A 173 8.08 26.04 -4.70
CA ALA A 173 7.78 26.62 -6.00
C ALA A 173 6.46 26.06 -6.56
N ASN A 174 5.65 26.95 -7.15
CA ASN A 174 4.30 26.62 -7.65
C ASN A 174 3.36 26.04 -6.58
N GLN A 175 3.42 26.55 -5.34
CA GLN A 175 2.52 26.17 -4.25
C GLN A 175 2.46 24.66 -3.97
N PHE A 176 3.62 23.99 -3.95
CA PHE A 176 3.73 22.55 -3.70
C PHE A 176 2.98 21.69 -4.74
N LYS A 177 3.05 22.05 -6.03
CA LYS A 177 2.39 21.32 -7.13
C LYS A 177 2.75 19.83 -7.13
N SER A 178 4.02 19.47 -6.98
CA SER A 178 4.44 18.06 -6.96
C SER A 178 3.84 17.28 -5.78
N LEU A 179 3.77 17.89 -4.60
CA LEU A 179 3.09 17.30 -3.44
C LEU A 179 1.59 17.09 -3.71
N LYS A 180 0.89 18.10 -4.27
CA LYS A 180 -0.54 17.96 -4.61
C LYS A 180 -0.79 16.83 -5.60
N ILE A 181 0.05 16.70 -6.63
CA ILE A 181 -0.02 15.61 -7.61
C ILE A 181 0.22 14.27 -6.92
N ALA A 182 1.28 14.15 -6.12
CA ALA A 182 1.60 12.91 -5.43
C ALA A 182 0.51 12.49 -4.43
N LYS A 183 -0.12 13.43 -3.71
CA LYS A 183 -1.28 13.14 -2.85
C LYS A 183 -2.43 12.57 -3.67
N ARG A 184 -2.71 13.15 -4.85
CA ARG A 184 -3.77 12.63 -5.73
C ARG A 184 -3.45 11.22 -6.22
N ILE A 185 -2.20 10.95 -6.57
CA ILE A 185 -1.73 9.60 -6.94
C ILE A 185 -1.95 8.64 -5.76
N SER A 186 -1.46 8.96 -4.56
CA SER A 186 -1.64 8.16 -3.35
C SER A 186 -3.11 7.82 -3.09
N GLN A 187 -3.99 8.81 -3.15
CA GLN A 187 -5.43 8.61 -2.99
C GLN A 187 -6.01 7.69 -4.05
N ASN A 188 -5.73 7.94 -5.33
CA ASN A 188 -6.24 7.13 -6.43
C ASN A 188 -5.77 5.68 -6.34
N VAL A 189 -4.50 5.46 -5.97
CA VAL A 189 -3.97 4.12 -5.70
C VAL A 189 -4.75 3.45 -4.56
N LYS A 190 -4.95 4.12 -3.42
CA LYS A 190 -5.73 3.58 -2.30
C LYS A 190 -7.16 3.21 -2.72
N TYR A 191 -7.84 4.07 -3.48
CA TYR A 191 -9.18 3.78 -3.99
C TYR A 191 -9.20 2.59 -4.96
N ALA A 192 -8.26 2.53 -5.90
CA ALA A 192 -8.20 1.43 -6.86
C ALA A 192 -7.93 0.08 -6.17
N PHE A 193 -7.05 0.05 -5.16
CA PHE A 193 -6.81 -1.16 -4.38
C PHE A 193 -7.97 -1.51 -3.46
N ALA A 194 -8.73 -0.54 -2.95
CA ALA A 194 -9.94 -0.81 -2.17
C ALA A 194 -11.06 -1.48 -2.99
N GLU A 195 -11.01 -1.38 -4.32
CA GLU A 195 -11.92 -2.10 -5.22
C GLU A 195 -11.54 -3.58 -5.39
N GLU A 196 -10.24 -3.92 -5.27
CA GLU A 196 -9.74 -5.29 -5.47
C GLU A 196 -9.49 -6.06 -4.15
N LEU A 197 -9.17 -5.34 -3.06
CA LEU A 197 -8.79 -5.93 -1.77
C LEU A 197 -9.73 -5.45 -0.65
N PRO A 198 -10.14 -6.35 0.27
CA PRO A 198 -10.94 -5.96 1.41
C PRO A 198 -10.10 -5.22 2.46
N ALA A 199 -10.74 -4.30 3.20
CA ALA A 199 -10.16 -3.60 4.35
C ALA A 199 -8.88 -2.80 4.05
N VAL A 200 -8.78 -2.19 2.86
CA VAL A 200 -7.78 -1.17 2.57
C VAL A 200 -8.12 0.12 3.33
N ASP A 201 -7.18 0.65 4.13
CA ASP A 201 -7.37 1.92 4.85
C ASP A 201 -7.14 3.12 3.93
N ILE A 202 -8.24 3.62 3.34
CA ILE A 202 -8.26 4.81 2.49
C ILE A 202 -7.88 6.07 3.29
N GLY A 203 -8.16 6.10 4.60
CA GLY A 203 -7.89 7.22 5.49
C GLY A 203 -6.46 7.27 6.03
N CYS A 204 -5.64 6.25 5.74
CA CYS A 204 -4.25 6.19 6.15
C CYS A 204 -3.48 7.40 5.61
N ASN A 205 -2.44 7.82 6.34
CA ASN A 205 -1.60 8.95 5.91
C ASN A 205 -0.96 8.66 4.54
N ASP A 206 -0.72 9.69 3.72
CA ASP A 206 -0.09 9.51 2.41
C ASP A 206 1.43 9.32 2.51
N PHE A 207 2.10 10.06 3.40
CA PHE A 207 3.57 10.15 3.43
C PHE A 207 4.18 10.14 4.84
N GLY A 208 3.37 9.84 5.86
CA GLY A 208 3.74 9.90 7.28
C GLY A 208 4.45 8.64 7.78
N PHE A 209 4.07 8.20 8.99
CA PHE A 209 4.67 7.02 9.62
C PHE A 209 4.01 5.73 9.14
N PHE A 210 4.85 4.79 8.68
CA PHE A 210 4.47 3.44 8.30
C PHE A 210 5.31 2.41 9.06
N ARG A 211 4.94 1.13 9.00
CA ARG A 211 5.70 0.06 9.66
C ARG A 211 7.11 0.01 9.08
N ALA A 212 8.11 0.00 9.94
CA ALA A 212 9.49 -0.19 9.50
C ALA A 212 9.68 -1.63 9.00
N PRO A 213 10.45 -1.84 7.91
CA PRO A 213 10.90 -3.18 7.56
C PRO A 213 11.74 -3.75 8.72
N ASN A 214 11.79 -5.07 8.82
CA ASN A 214 12.60 -5.78 9.79
C ASN A 214 12.94 -7.16 9.22
N THR A 215 13.80 -7.93 9.89
CA THR A 215 14.30 -9.20 9.37
C THR A 215 13.23 -10.30 9.25
N GLN A 216 12.07 -10.12 9.90
CA GLN A 216 11.02 -11.14 10.03
C GLN A 216 9.69 -10.75 9.37
N ASN A 217 9.46 -9.47 9.09
CA ASN A 217 8.16 -8.96 8.66
C ASN A 217 8.03 -8.77 7.14
N VAL A 218 9.11 -8.95 6.38
CA VAL A 218 9.07 -8.91 4.91
C VAL A 218 8.39 -10.19 4.40
N ALA A 219 7.13 -10.06 3.97
CA ALA A 219 6.33 -11.17 3.46
C ALA A 219 6.56 -11.42 1.95
N PHE A 220 6.87 -10.37 1.21
CA PHE A 220 7.22 -10.43 -0.21
C PHE A 220 8.28 -9.36 -0.53
N LEU A 221 9.18 -9.67 -1.46
CA LEU A 221 10.29 -8.81 -1.86
C LEU A 221 10.54 -8.94 -3.36
N ASN A 222 10.45 -7.82 -4.08
CA ASN A 222 10.88 -7.65 -5.45
C ASN A 222 11.47 -6.25 -5.65
N LEU A 223 12.74 -6.07 -5.30
CA LEU A 223 13.42 -4.76 -5.33
C LEU A 223 13.63 -4.20 -6.75
N GLU A 224 13.50 -5.03 -7.77
CA GLU A 224 13.54 -4.64 -9.19
C GLU A 224 12.22 -3.99 -9.64
N SER A 225 11.12 -4.26 -8.93
CA SER A 225 9.81 -3.68 -9.22
C SER A 225 9.71 -2.27 -8.66
N GLN A 226 10.34 -1.33 -9.35
CA GLN A 226 10.30 0.10 -9.06
C GLN A 226 9.40 0.83 -10.06
N PHE A 227 8.84 1.96 -9.65
CA PHE A 227 7.81 2.67 -10.38
C PHE A 227 8.33 4.01 -10.92
N ASP A 228 8.00 4.34 -12.16
CA ASP A 228 8.20 5.69 -12.66
C ASP A 228 7.09 6.62 -12.13
N PHE A 229 7.48 7.78 -11.60
CA PHE A 229 6.52 8.77 -11.10
C PHE A 229 5.62 9.33 -12.21
N GLN A 230 6.15 9.52 -13.42
CA GLN A 230 5.39 9.98 -14.58
C GLN A 230 4.35 8.94 -15.01
N GLU A 231 4.72 7.66 -15.08
CA GLU A 231 3.77 6.58 -15.39
C GLU A 231 2.66 6.51 -14.32
N MET A 232 3.01 6.61 -13.05
CA MET A 232 2.05 6.66 -11.94
C MET A 232 1.12 7.89 -12.04
N MET A 233 1.65 9.03 -12.49
CA MET A 233 0.85 10.23 -12.75
C MET A 233 -0.11 10.05 -13.92
N GLU A 234 0.34 9.44 -15.02
CA GLU A 234 -0.47 9.16 -16.20
C GLU A 234 -1.57 8.14 -15.89
N TRP A 235 -1.23 7.05 -15.22
CA TRP A 235 -2.17 6.07 -14.69
C TRP A 235 -3.24 6.74 -13.80
N SER A 236 -2.81 7.60 -12.87
CA SER A 236 -3.70 8.32 -11.95
C SER A 236 -4.67 9.26 -12.68
N LYS A 237 -4.22 9.90 -13.76
CA LYS A 237 -5.10 10.70 -14.64
C LYS A 237 -6.13 9.81 -15.33
N SER A 238 -5.70 8.70 -15.93
CA SER A 238 -6.59 7.75 -16.60
C SER A 238 -7.63 7.15 -15.64
N TYR A 239 -7.22 6.78 -14.42
CA TYR A 239 -8.12 6.30 -13.38
C TYR A 239 -9.15 7.37 -13.00
N SER A 240 -8.70 8.61 -12.75
CA SER A 240 -9.58 9.74 -12.43
C SER A 240 -10.57 10.02 -13.55
N ASP A 241 -10.13 9.97 -14.82
CA ASP A 241 -10.98 10.22 -15.97
C ASP A 241 -12.02 9.12 -16.16
N GLN A 242 -11.67 7.86 -15.92
CA GLN A 242 -12.64 6.75 -15.96
C GLN A 242 -13.72 6.91 -14.89
N LYS A 243 -13.32 7.22 -13.64
CA LYS A 243 -14.25 7.45 -12.53
C LYS A 243 -15.07 8.72 -12.70
N ARG A 244 -14.49 9.80 -13.22
CA ARG A 244 -15.26 11.00 -13.61
C ARG A 244 -16.22 10.66 -14.73
N ARG A 245 -15.84 9.91 -15.77
CA ARG A 245 -16.75 9.52 -16.86
C ARG A 245 -17.94 8.69 -16.40
N SER A 246 -17.84 7.96 -15.29
CA SER A 246 -18.99 7.30 -14.66
C SER A 246 -19.88 8.24 -13.83
N VAL A 247 -19.40 9.44 -13.47
CA VAL A 247 -20.05 10.41 -12.56
C VAL A 247 -20.30 11.78 -13.23
N LEU A 248 -20.00 11.94 -14.53
CA LEU A 248 -20.05 13.24 -15.19
C LEU A 248 -21.49 13.78 -15.32
N SER A 249 -21.80 14.78 -14.50
CA SER A 249 -22.67 15.90 -14.85
C SER A 249 -21.80 17.11 -15.28
N LEU A 250 -22.29 17.90 -16.25
CA LEU A 250 -21.56 19.01 -16.87
C LEU A 250 -21.55 20.26 -15.95
N ILE A 251 -20.36 20.78 -15.60
CA ILE A 251 -20.20 22.05 -14.87
C ILE A 251 -20.41 23.23 -15.84
N PRO A 252 -21.20 24.26 -15.48
CA PRO A 252 -21.34 25.47 -16.30
C PRO A 252 -20.12 26.39 -16.17
N GLU A 253 -19.57 26.84 -17.29
CA GLU A 253 -18.85 28.11 -17.37
C GLU A 253 -19.87 29.23 -17.59
N SER A 254 -20.37 29.82 -16.50
CA SER A 254 -20.76 31.23 -16.45
C SER A 254 -21.41 31.57 -15.10
N SER A 255 -20.61 32.05 -14.16
CA SER A 255 -20.96 33.28 -13.46
C SER A 255 -19.72 33.84 -12.78
N THR A 256 -19.33 35.04 -13.19
CA THR A 256 -18.54 35.99 -12.40
C THR A 256 -19.34 36.50 -11.19
N ALA A 257 -20.23 35.68 -10.63
CA ALA A 257 -20.89 35.92 -9.36
C ALA A 257 -20.10 35.15 -8.30
N VAL A 258 -19.70 35.84 -7.24
CA VAL A 258 -19.05 35.25 -6.07
C VAL A 258 -19.88 34.04 -5.61
N PHE A 259 -19.34 32.84 -5.80
CA PHE A 259 -20.00 31.59 -5.44
C PHE A 259 -20.13 31.55 -3.91
N ASP A 260 -21.33 31.78 -3.41
CA ASP A 260 -21.60 31.77 -1.97
C ASP A 260 -22.03 30.36 -1.54
N ALA A 261 -21.07 29.58 -1.04
CA ALA A 261 -21.28 28.25 -0.48
C ALA A 261 -22.30 28.23 0.67
N THR A 262 -22.46 29.34 1.41
CA THR A 262 -23.40 29.40 2.55
C THR A 262 -24.87 29.50 2.13
N LYS A 263 -25.15 29.82 0.86
CA LYS A 263 -26.51 29.86 0.30
C LYS A 263 -26.97 28.52 -0.27
N GLN A 264 -26.11 27.50 -0.26
CA GLN A 264 -26.42 26.20 -0.83
C GLN A 264 -27.26 25.35 0.12
N GLU A 265 -28.13 24.51 -0.45
CA GLU A 265 -29.03 23.64 0.32
C GLU A 265 -28.24 22.70 1.26
N TRP A 266 -27.09 22.20 0.82
CA TRP A 266 -26.25 21.34 1.65
C TRP A 266 -25.74 22.06 2.91
N PHE A 267 -25.49 23.38 2.83
CA PHE A 267 -24.96 24.16 3.95
C PHE A 267 -26.01 24.32 5.03
N SER A 268 -27.26 24.65 4.65
CA SER A 268 -28.37 24.73 5.59
C SER A 268 -28.73 23.38 6.19
N ILE A 269 -28.66 22.28 5.41
CA ILE A 269 -28.84 20.93 5.94
C ILE A 269 -27.75 20.60 6.97
N MET A 270 -26.49 20.84 6.62
CA MET A 270 -25.34 20.52 7.47
C MET A 270 -25.34 21.35 8.77
N ALA A 271 -25.73 22.62 8.70
CA ALA A 271 -25.88 23.51 9.85
C ALA A 271 -27.05 23.15 10.79
N ASN A 272 -27.92 22.21 10.40
CA ASN A 272 -29.04 21.74 11.21
C ASN A 272 -28.87 20.29 11.70
N LEU A 273 -27.71 19.67 11.48
CA LEU A 273 -27.43 18.31 11.94
C LEU A 273 -27.28 18.24 13.46
N LYS A 274 -28.06 17.35 14.10
CA LYS A 274 -28.06 17.19 15.57
C LYS A 274 -27.30 15.95 16.06
N ASN A 275 -27.27 14.90 15.24
CA ASN A 275 -26.81 13.54 15.59
C ASN A 275 -25.31 13.27 15.30
N VAL A 276 -24.51 14.30 15.05
CA VAL A 276 -23.10 14.12 14.64
C VAL A 276 -22.26 13.61 15.81
N ARG A 277 -21.81 12.34 15.73
CA ARG A 277 -20.95 11.71 16.75
C ARG A 277 -19.66 11.19 16.13
N GLY A 278 -18.52 11.47 16.77
CA GLY A 278 -17.22 10.95 16.35
C GLY A 278 -17.02 9.52 16.81
N ARG A 279 -16.96 8.57 15.87
CA ARG A 279 -16.48 7.20 16.07
C ARG A 279 -15.29 6.93 15.13
N LYS A 280 -14.46 5.95 15.45
CA LYS A 280 -13.33 5.56 14.60
C LYS A 280 -13.87 5.14 13.22
N GLY A 281 -13.42 5.81 12.15
CA GLY A 281 -13.89 5.59 10.78
C GLY A 281 -15.10 6.44 10.34
N GLN A 282 -15.57 7.40 11.14
CA GLN A 282 -16.67 8.32 10.78
C GLN A 282 -16.28 9.79 10.95
N TYR A 283 -16.89 10.69 10.17
CA TYR A 283 -16.63 12.13 10.24
C TYR A 283 -17.18 12.77 11.52
N GLY A 284 -16.35 12.92 12.55
CA GLY A 284 -16.80 13.55 13.80
C GLY A 284 -17.14 15.05 13.71
N ARG A 285 -17.70 15.60 14.80
CA ARG A 285 -18.16 17.00 14.95
C ARG A 285 -17.16 18.05 14.46
N ASN A 286 -15.89 17.93 14.86
CA ASN A 286 -14.81 18.83 14.42
C ASN A 286 -14.66 18.88 12.89
N ASN A 287 -14.93 17.76 12.18
CA ASN A 287 -14.88 17.75 10.72
C ASN A 287 -16.04 18.52 10.10
N VAL A 288 -17.24 18.42 10.68
CA VAL A 288 -18.44 19.16 10.22
C VAL A 288 -18.26 20.65 10.49
N THR A 289 -17.90 21.03 11.72
CA THR A 289 -17.61 22.42 12.12
C THR A 289 -16.51 23.03 11.25
N PHE A 290 -15.44 22.29 10.97
CA PHE A 290 -14.37 22.76 10.08
C PHE A 290 -14.84 22.93 8.63
N THR A 291 -15.72 22.06 8.14
CA THR A 291 -16.25 22.12 6.77
C THR A 291 -17.18 23.33 6.59
N LEU A 292 -18.05 23.60 7.58
CA LEU A 292 -18.87 24.81 7.63
C LEU A 292 -18.00 26.08 7.72
N ALA A 293 -16.96 26.07 8.56
CA ALA A 293 -16.01 27.20 8.65
C ALA A 293 -15.32 27.51 7.31
N LEU A 294 -14.95 26.47 6.56
CA LEU A 294 -14.34 26.62 5.23
C LEU A 294 -15.32 27.17 4.20
N ALA A 295 -16.60 26.82 4.28
CA ALA A 295 -17.62 27.39 3.41
C ALA A 295 -17.87 28.86 3.72
N CYS A 296 -17.94 29.26 5.00
CA CYS A 296 -18.00 30.66 5.39
C CYS A 296 -16.80 31.47 4.87
N TYR A 297 -15.59 30.90 4.98
CA TYR A 297 -14.38 31.52 4.45
C TYR A 297 -14.43 31.69 2.93
N ALA A 298 -14.78 30.64 2.18
CA ALA A 298 -14.88 30.67 0.72
C ALA A 298 -15.93 31.67 0.20
N SER A 299 -17.01 31.83 0.96
CA SER A 299 -18.08 32.81 0.70
C SER A 299 -17.73 34.25 1.08
N GLY A 300 -16.54 34.51 1.63
CA GLY A 300 -16.11 35.85 2.04
C GLY A 300 -16.74 36.37 3.33
N LYS A 301 -17.35 35.52 4.17
CA LYS A 301 -17.85 35.94 5.49
C LYS A 301 -16.70 36.28 6.42
N SER A 302 -16.88 37.29 7.27
CA SER A 302 -15.92 37.65 8.29
C SER A 302 -15.76 36.55 9.34
N LYS A 303 -14.62 36.57 10.05
CA LYS A 303 -14.34 35.61 11.13
C LYS A 303 -15.39 35.69 12.24
N GLN A 304 -15.95 36.88 12.50
CA GLN A 304 -17.00 37.06 13.50
C GLN A 304 -18.31 36.38 13.06
N GLU A 305 -18.78 36.65 11.84
CA GLU A 305 -19.99 36.01 11.31
C GLU A 305 -19.88 34.48 11.26
N ALA A 306 -18.70 33.95 10.92
CA ALA A 306 -18.47 32.51 10.96
C ALA A 306 -18.46 31.95 12.40
N THR A 307 -18.00 32.74 13.38
CA THR A 307 -18.06 32.36 14.79
C THR A 307 -19.50 32.28 15.26
N ASP A 308 -20.30 33.30 14.99
CA ASP A 308 -21.70 33.37 15.40
C ASP A 308 -22.53 32.22 14.78
N LEU A 309 -22.30 31.90 13.49
CA LEU A 309 -22.96 30.78 12.81
C LEU A 309 -22.56 29.41 13.37
N LEU A 310 -21.29 29.22 13.72
CA LEU A 310 -20.80 27.95 14.25
C LEU A 310 -21.17 27.76 15.72
N ASP A 311 -21.34 28.84 16.47
CA ASP A 311 -21.85 28.82 17.84
C ASP A 311 -23.33 28.37 17.85
N GLN A 312 -24.16 28.96 16.98
CA GLN A 312 -25.54 28.52 16.77
C GLN A 312 -25.63 27.05 16.34
N PHE A 313 -24.77 26.61 15.41
CA PHE A 313 -24.69 25.19 15.05
C PHE A 313 -24.31 24.32 16.25
N ASN A 314 -23.35 24.75 17.06
CA ASN A 314 -22.90 23.99 18.22
C ASN A 314 -24.01 23.79 19.27
N ASP A 315 -24.89 24.78 19.42
CA ASP A 315 -26.07 24.70 20.29
C ASP A 315 -27.11 23.68 19.79
N THR A 316 -27.15 23.41 18.48
CA THR A 316 -28.06 22.40 17.90
C THR A 316 -27.58 20.96 18.06
N LEU A 317 -26.30 20.75 18.39
CA LEU A 317 -25.71 19.41 18.54
C LEU A 317 -26.17 18.72 19.84
N GLU A 318 -26.54 17.44 19.77
CA GLU A 318 -26.82 16.62 20.96
C GLU A 318 -25.63 16.53 21.92
N ALA A 319 -24.42 16.68 21.38
CA ALA A 319 -23.18 16.70 22.14
C ALA A 319 -22.32 17.89 21.66
N PRO A 320 -22.42 19.06 22.32
CA PRO A 320 -21.67 20.25 21.93
C PRO A 320 -20.15 20.06 22.01
N LEU A 321 -19.43 20.82 21.18
CA LEU A 321 -17.98 21.00 21.24
C LEU A 321 -17.62 22.08 22.26
N ARG A 322 -16.38 22.03 22.77
CA ARG A 322 -15.86 23.14 23.57
C ARG A 322 -15.58 24.32 22.66
N PHE A 323 -15.87 25.54 23.11
CA PHE A 323 -15.65 26.77 22.33
C PHE A 323 -14.21 26.89 21.77
N ARG A 324 -13.19 26.45 22.53
CA ARG A 324 -11.79 26.41 22.07
C ARG A 324 -11.56 25.55 20.81
N GLU A 325 -12.35 24.48 20.64
CA GLU A 325 -12.27 23.60 19.47
C GLU A 325 -12.87 24.28 18.23
N ILE A 326 -13.98 24.99 18.41
CA ILE A 326 -14.61 25.82 17.37
C ILE A 326 -13.65 26.92 16.91
N GLU A 327 -13.07 27.65 17.87
CA GLU A 327 -12.10 28.71 17.58
C GLU A 327 -10.88 28.18 16.82
N THR A 328 -10.44 26.96 17.15
CA THR A 328 -9.36 26.28 16.43
C THR A 328 -9.76 25.91 15.00
N CYS A 329 -10.98 25.44 14.78
CA CYS A 329 -11.49 25.15 13.44
C CYS A 329 -11.58 26.42 12.58
N ILE A 330 -12.10 27.52 13.14
CA ILE A 330 -12.18 28.82 12.46
C ILE A 330 -10.79 29.35 12.15
N ARG A 331 -9.87 29.34 13.13
CA ARG A 331 -8.47 29.77 12.92
C ARG A 331 -7.79 28.98 11.81
N ASN A 332 -8.03 27.68 11.73
CA ASN A 332 -7.50 26.83 10.68
C ASN A 332 -8.14 27.11 9.31
N ALA A 333 -9.45 27.36 9.26
CA ALA A 333 -10.17 27.66 8.01
C ALA A 333 -9.71 29.00 7.42
N TYR A 334 -9.62 30.04 8.26
CA TYR A 334 -9.20 31.40 7.89
C TYR A 334 -7.68 31.58 7.78
N SER A 335 -6.89 30.50 7.89
CA SER A 335 -5.44 30.55 7.77
C SER A 335 -4.95 30.74 6.32
N GLY A 336 -5.85 30.78 5.33
CA GLY A 336 -5.54 30.83 3.90
C GLY A 336 -4.94 29.54 3.32
N ARG A 337 -4.81 28.48 4.15
CA ARG A 337 -4.29 27.16 3.72
C ARG A 337 -5.28 26.37 2.86
N TYR A 338 -6.56 26.69 2.95
CA TYR A 338 -7.66 25.99 2.30
C TYR A 338 -8.51 27.02 1.56
N GLN A 339 -8.94 26.70 0.33
CA GLN A 339 -9.68 27.64 -0.53
C GLN A 339 -11.20 27.46 -0.43
N GLY A 340 -11.67 26.36 0.16
CA GLY A 340 -13.08 26.09 0.37
C GLY A 340 -13.34 24.68 0.86
N ALA A 341 -14.62 24.37 1.12
CA ALA A 341 -15.05 23.06 1.57
C ALA A 341 -14.96 22.03 0.43
N ASN A 342 -14.48 20.81 0.73
CA ASN A 342 -14.37 19.74 -0.26
C ASN A 342 -15.76 19.12 -0.53
N ALA A 343 -16.19 19.08 -1.79
CA ALA A 343 -17.47 18.51 -2.22
C ALA A 343 -17.64 17.03 -1.87
N GLU A 344 -16.59 16.21 -2.01
CA GLU A 344 -16.62 14.78 -1.63
C GLU A 344 -16.86 14.64 -0.12
N LYS A 345 -16.15 15.46 0.68
CA LYS A 345 -16.30 15.47 2.14
C LYS A 345 -17.70 15.93 2.58
N ILE A 346 -18.29 16.90 1.88
CA ILE A 346 -19.67 17.35 2.12
C ILE A 346 -20.66 16.21 1.84
N SER A 347 -20.49 15.54 0.70
CA SER A 347 -21.31 14.39 0.32
C SER A 347 -21.23 13.28 1.37
N ASP A 348 -20.03 12.88 1.77
CA ASP A 348 -19.84 11.81 2.75
C ASP A 348 -20.47 12.13 4.12
N ILE A 349 -20.34 13.38 4.60
CA ILE A 349 -20.93 13.82 5.87
C ILE A 349 -22.45 13.72 5.79
N LEU A 350 -23.06 14.20 4.70
CA LEU A 350 -24.51 14.20 4.53
C LEU A 350 -25.07 12.79 4.30
N GLN A 351 -24.32 11.93 3.60
CA GLN A 351 -24.66 10.52 3.47
C GLN A 351 -24.60 9.77 4.80
N THR A 352 -23.65 10.14 5.67
CA THR A 352 -23.48 9.50 6.98
C THR A 352 -24.54 9.94 7.99
N TYR A 353 -24.88 11.23 8.05
CA TYR A 353 -25.68 11.79 9.15
C TYR A 353 -27.10 12.24 8.77
N TRP A 354 -27.39 12.44 7.48
CA TRP A 354 -28.71 12.91 7.00
C TRP A 354 -29.46 11.87 6.17
N LYS A 355 -28.98 11.54 4.97
CA LYS A 355 -29.60 10.57 4.05
C LYS A 355 -28.53 9.83 3.26
N SER A 356 -28.51 8.51 3.34
CA SER A 356 -27.53 7.65 2.64
C SER A 356 -27.48 7.85 1.12
N GLU A 357 -28.60 8.25 0.51
CA GLU A 357 -28.72 8.51 -0.93
C GLU A 357 -28.64 10.01 -1.28
N TYR A 358 -28.10 10.85 -0.39
CA TYR A 358 -28.02 12.28 -0.64
C TYR A 358 -27.06 12.58 -1.80
N GLU A 359 -27.59 13.27 -2.80
CA GLU A 359 -26.85 13.95 -3.86
C GLU A 359 -27.08 15.46 -3.73
N ILE A 360 -26.01 16.24 -3.92
CA ILE A 360 -26.06 17.71 -3.82
C ILE A 360 -26.95 18.25 -4.95
N LYS A 361 -28.14 18.77 -4.60
CA LYS A 361 -29.08 19.41 -5.53
C LYS A 361 -28.66 20.85 -5.84
N GLY A 362 -28.81 21.25 -7.11
CA GLY A 362 -28.32 22.53 -7.64
C GLY A 362 -27.67 22.44 -9.03
N TYR A 363 -27.59 21.24 -9.60
CA TYR A 363 -27.27 21.00 -11.01
C TYR A 363 -28.55 21.01 -11.86
N THR A 364 -29.04 22.19 -12.24
CA THR A 364 -30.04 22.28 -13.31
C THR A 364 -29.33 22.40 -14.67
N PRO A 365 -29.61 21.53 -15.65
CA PRO A 365 -28.84 21.51 -16.89
C PRO A 365 -29.16 22.70 -17.80
N PHE A 366 -28.13 23.44 -18.24
CA PHE A 366 -28.18 24.54 -19.22
C PHE A 366 -28.48 24.08 -20.67
N ILE A 367 -29.10 22.90 -20.79
CA ILE A 367 -29.22 22.19 -22.05
C ILE A 367 -30.25 22.89 -22.94
N PHE A 368 -31.28 23.49 -22.36
CA PHE A 368 -32.42 24.04 -23.09
C PHE A 368 -32.26 25.54 -23.45
N ASP A 369 -32.71 25.93 -24.64
CA ASP A 369 -32.93 27.32 -25.04
C ASP A 369 -34.20 27.90 -24.39
N GLU A 370 -34.51 29.18 -24.62
CA GLU A 370 -35.69 29.86 -24.07
C GLU A 370 -37.03 29.21 -24.50
N ALA A 371 -37.00 28.33 -25.51
CA ALA A 371 -38.13 27.54 -25.99
C ALA A 371 -38.12 26.08 -25.49
N GLY A 372 -37.20 25.71 -24.59
CA GLY A 372 -37.15 24.37 -24.01
C GLY A 372 -36.45 23.31 -24.87
N LYS A 373 -35.62 23.68 -25.85
CA LYS A 373 -34.90 22.73 -26.74
C LYS A 373 -33.39 22.67 -26.50
N VAL A 374 -32.84 21.46 -26.62
CA VAL A 374 -31.41 21.20 -26.40
C VAL A 374 -30.53 21.94 -27.41
N LYS A 375 -29.64 22.83 -26.96
CA LYS A 375 -28.69 23.56 -27.83
C LYS A 375 -27.77 22.58 -28.58
N PRO A 376 -27.65 22.69 -29.92
CA PRO A 376 -26.94 21.70 -30.75
C PRO A 376 -25.44 21.55 -30.43
N GLN A 377 -24.82 22.60 -29.87
CA GLN A 377 -23.41 22.62 -29.43
C GLN A 377 -23.14 21.66 -28.26
N PHE A 378 -24.19 21.32 -27.51
CA PHE A 378 -24.14 20.42 -26.34
C PHE A 378 -24.75 19.05 -26.64
N PHE A 379 -25.10 18.78 -27.90
CA PHE A 379 -25.61 17.48 -28.32
C PHE A 379 -24.47 16.45 -28.32
N ARG A 380 -24.29 15.79 -27.18
CA ARG A 380 -23.46 14.60 -27.07
C ARG A 380 -24.40 13.40 -26.95
N LYS A 381 -24.28 12.43 -27.87
CA LYS A 381 -25.04 11.19 -27.77
C LYS A 381 -24.57 10.43 -26.53
N HIS A 382 -25.31 10.55 -25.43
CA HIS A 382 -25.04 9.80 -24.21
C HIS A 382 -25.12 8.31 -24.54
N ARG A 383 -24.21 7.53 -23.96
CA ARG A 383 -24.27 6.08 -24.03
C ARG A 383 -25.57 5.66 -23.36
N LYS A 384 -26.50 5.08 -24.14
CA LYS A 384 -27.77 4.53 -23.61
C LYS A 384 -27.48 3.61 -22.42
N SER A 385 -28.40 3.46 -21.48
CA SER A 385 -28.26 2.46 -20.41
C SER A 385 -28.17 1.04 -21.01
N ARG A 386 -27.65 0.05 -20.27
CA ARG A 386 -27.47 -1.30 -20.84
C ARG A 386 -28.83 -1.92 -21.17
N GLU A 387 -29.84 -1.58 -20.39
CA GLU A 387 -31.23 -2.03 -20.45
C GLU A 387 -31.95 -1.48 -21.68
N GLU A 388 -31.59 -0.27 -22.13
CA GLU A 388 -32.13 0.37 -23.34
C GLU A 388 -31.43 -0.06 -24.63
N ARG A 389 -30.33 -0.83 -24.54
CA ARG A 389 -29.57 -1.30 -25.71
C ARG A 389 -30.03 -2.69 -26.12
N THR A 390 -30.23 -2.88 -27.43
CA THR A 390 -30.48 -4.20 -28.03
C THR A 390 -29.28 -5.15 -27.86
N TYR A 391 -28.06 -4.62 -27.85
CA TYR A 391 -26.83 -5.39 -27.70
C TYR A 391 -25.89 -4.76 -26.67
N SER A 392 -25.36 -5.56 -25.75
CA SER A 392 -24.28 -5.12 -24.84
C SER A 392 -22.92 -5.25 -25.51
N HIS A 393 -21.95 -4.44 -25.07
CA HIS A 393 -20.60 -4.45 -25.61
C HIS A 393 -19.81 -5.69 -25.17
N PHE A 394 -18.84 -6.13 -25.97
CA PHE A 394 -17.99 -7.28 -25.64
C PHE A 394 -17.25 -7.13 -24.30
N SER A 395 -16.74 -5.94 -24.00
CA SER A 395 -16.07 -5.65 -22.73
C SER A 395 -17.00 -5.76 -21.50
N GLU A 396 -18.30 -5.47 -21.68
CA GLU A 396 -19.29 -5.64 -20.60
C GLU A 396 -19.52 -7.14 -20.34
N TRP A 397 -19.68 -7.93 -21.40
CA TRP A 397 -19.85 -9.38 -21.29
C TRP A 397 -18.60 -10.10 -20.79
N GLU A 398 -17.41 -9.63 -21.17
CA GLU A 398 -16.13 -10.13 -20.65
C GLU A 398 -16.06 -9.93 -19.13
N LYS A 399 -16.40 -8.72 -18.66
CA LYS A 399 -16.45 -8.42 -17.23
C LYS A 399 -17.50 -9.24 -16.48
N ASP A 400 -18.68 -9.45 -17.06
CA ASP A 400 -19.71 -10.31 -16.47
C ASP A 400 -19.23 -11.77 -16.34
N LEU A 401 -18.53 -12.27 -17.38
CA LEU A 401 -17.97 -13.62 -17.38
C LEU A 401 -16.86 -13.78 -16.34
N GLU A 402 -16.00 -12.77 -16.15
CA GLU A 402 -15.02 -12.74 -15.05
C GLU A 402 -15.70 -12.81 -13.69
N CYS A 403 -16.66 -11.92 -13.42
CA CYS A 403 -17.42 -11.90 -12.17
C CYS A 403 -18.11 -13.25 -11.91
N TYR A 404 -18.68 -13.86 -12.95
CA TYR A 404 -19.31 -15.18 -12.83
C TYR A 404 -18.29 -16.26 -12.46
N ILE A 405 -17.15 -16.34 -13.16
CA ILE A 405 -16.10 -17.31 -12.86
C ILE A 405 -15.60 -17.13 -11.41
N GLU A 406 -15.32 -15.89 -11.00
CA GLU A 406 -14.82 -15.57 -9.66
C GLU A 406 -15.84 -15.90 -8.56
N SER A 407 -17.14 -15.68 -8.80
CA SER A 407 -18.19 -15.98 -7.82
C SER A 407 -18.46 -17.48 -7.63
N GLN A 408 -18.20 -18.30 -8.66
CA GLN A 408 -18.49 -19.73 -8.64
C GLN A 408 -17.29 -20.59 -8.22
N LEU A 409 -16.08 -20.01 -8.22
CA LEU A 409 -14.86 -20.71 -7.78
C LEU A 409 -14.79 -20.79 -6.26
N LEU A 410 -14.59 -22.00 -5.75
CA LEU A 410 -14.27 -22.24 -4.34
C LEU A 410 -12.83 -21.81 -4.05
N SER A 411 -12.56 -21.43 -2.79
CA SER A 411 -11.21 -21.06 -2.35
C SER A 411 -10.22 -22.20 -2.64
N GLY A 412 -9.17 -21.91 -3.42
CA GLY A 412 -8.16 -22.90 -3.82
C GLY A 412 -8.42 -23.60 -5.16
N GLN A 413 -9.60 -23.43 -5.76
CA GLN A 413 -9.90 -23.97 -7.09
C GLN A 413 -9.32 -23.05 -8.19
N THR A 414 -8.65 -23.63 -9.18
CA THR A 414 -8.04 -22.90 -10.31
C THR A 414 -8.97 -22.77 -11.51
N PHE A 415 -9.77 -23.80 -11.77
CA PHE A 415 -10.64 -23.89 -12.95
C PHE A 415 -12.07 -24.26 -12.56
N LEU A 416 -13.03 -23.55 -13.17
CA LEU A 416 -14.45 -23.86 -13.10
C LEU A 416 -14.80 -24.85 -14.22
N GLU A 417 -15.31 -26.02 -13.85
CA GLU A 417 -15.74 -27.06 -14.79
C GLU A 417 -17.24 -26.93 -15.11
N ARG A 418 -17.55 -26.40 -16.29
CA ARG A 418 -18.93 -26.25 -16.78
C ARG A 418 -19.02 -26.42 -18.29
N SER A 419 -20.22 -26.68 -18.80
CA SER A 419 -20.46 -26.61 -20.25
C SER A 419 -20.59 -25.15 -20.69
N GLN A 420 -20.10 -24.79 -21.87
CA GLN A 420 -20.24 -23.43 -22.41
C GLN A 420 -21.72 -23.02 -22.54
N ARG A 421 -22.65 -23.96 -22.76
CA ARG A 421 -24.09 -23.68 -22.83
C ARG A 421 -24.65 -23.26 -21.47
N SER A 422 -24.28 -23.98 -20.41
CA SER A 422 -24.70 -23.66 -19.05
C SER A 422 -24.19 -22.28 -18.61
N VAL A 423 -22.95 -21.93 -18.96
CA VAL A 423 -22.40 -20.59 -18.68
C VAL A 423 -23.16 -19.50 -19.45
N ALA A 424 -23.47 -19.75 -20.73
CA ALA A 424 -24.23 -18.79 -21.54
C ALA A 424 -25.65 -18.55 -20.99
N GLU A 425 -26.31 -19.60 -20.53
CA GLU A 425 -27.63 -19.54 -19.89
C GLU A 425 -27.59 -18.79 -18.56
N ALA A 426 -26.61 -19.10 -17.71
CA ALA A 426 -26.45 -18.44 -16.40
C ALA A 426 -26.26 -16.92 -16.54
N LEU A 427 -25.48 -16.49 -17.53
CA LEU A 427 -25.23 -15.07 -17.84
C LEU A 427 -26.31 -14.42 -18.71
N LYS A 428 -27.32 -15.19 -19.15
CA LYS A 428 -28.32 -14.76 -20.15
C LYS A 428 -27.68 -14.14 -21.39
N MET A 429 -26.51 -14.65 -21.79
CA MET A 429 -25.75 -14.14 -22.93
C MET A 429 -25.94 -15.03 -24.16
N PRO A 430 -25.92 -14.47 -25.38
CA PRO A 430 -25.97 -15.29 -26.59
C PRO A 430 -24.74 -16.20 -26.68
N TYR A 431 -24.96 -17.48 -26.99
CA TYR A 431 -23.89 -18.49 -27.09
C TYR A 431 -22.81 -18.14 -28.13
N ALA A 432 -23.21 -17.49 -29.24
CA ALA A 432 -22.27 -17.00 -30.25
C ALA A 432 -21.35 -15.90 -29.71
N THR A 433 -21.86 -15.04 -28.82
CA THR A 433 -21.08 -13.99 -28.15
C THR A 433 -20.06 -14.59 -27.20
N LEU A 434 -20.45 -15.60 -26.41
CA LEU A 434 -19.53 -16.32 -25.53
C LEU A 434 -18.35 -16.91 -26.31
N LYS A 435 -18.62 -17.60 -27.43
CA LYS A 435 -17.54 -18.16 -28.27
C LYS A 435 -16.59 -17.11 -28.82
N LYS A 436 -17.08 -15.92 -29.16
CA LYS A 436 -16.23 -14.80 -29.63
C LYS A 436 -15.35 -14.29 -28.49
N ILE A 437 -15.93 -14.08 -27.31
CA ILE A 437 -15.19 -13.64 -26.12
C ILE A 437 -14.08 -14.63 -25.76
N LEU A 438 -14.38 -15.93 -25.71
CA LEU A 438 -13.37 -16.96 -25.40
C LEU A 438 -12.22 -17.04 -26.42
N LYS A 439 -12.40 -16.50 -27.64
CA LYS A 439 -11.34 -16.43 -28.66
C LYS A 439 -10.59 -15.10 -28.66
N GLN A 440 -11.22 -14.02 -28.23
CA GLN A 440 -10.72 -12.65 -28.35
C GLN A 440 -10.24 -12.05 -27.03
N SER A 441 -10.68 -12.61 -25.89
CA SER A 441 -10.32 -12.12 -24.56
C SER A 441 -8.90 -12.56 -24.20
N ASP A 442 -8.07 -11.59 -23.83
CA ASP A 442 -6.75 -11.82 -23.24
C ASP A 442 -6.83 -12.09 -21.73
N ARG A 443 -8.02 -11.95 -21.13
CA ARG A 443 -8.23 -12.03 -19.67
C ARG A 443 -8.78 -13.38 -19.21
N ILE A 444 -9.40 -14.14 -20.13
CA ILE A 444 -10.11 -15.39 -19.84
C ILE A 444 -9.40 -16.57 -20.49
N ILE A 445 -9.06 -17.57 -19.69
CA ILE A 445 -8.48 -18.83 -20.14
C ILE A 445 -9.60 -19.87 -20.21
N SER A 446 -9.72 -20.53 -21.36
CA SER A 446 -10.63 -21.67 -21.50
C SER A 446 -9.98 -22.85 -22.18
N ARG A 447 -10.23 -24.06 -21.65
CA ARG A 447 -9.78 -25.32 -22.25
C ARG A 447 -10.91 -26.33 -22.24
N VAL A 448 -11.23 -26.87 -23.41
CA VAL A 448 -12.21 -27.95 -23.53
C VAL A 448 -11.56 -29.27 -23.15
N ASN A 449 -12.18 -30.01 -22.23
CA ASN A 449 -11.78 -31.34 -21.81
C ASN A 449 -12.85 -32.37 -22.22
N GLY A 450 -12.42 -33.45 -22.89
CA GLY A 450 -13.30 -34.49 -23.41
C GLY A 450 -13.77 -34.31 -24.87
N LYS A 451 -14.63 -35.23 -25.34
CA LYS A 451 -15.19 -35.27 -26.70
C LYS A 451 -16.71 -35.49 -26.66
N GLY A 452 -17.44 -34.92 -27.63
CA GLY A 452 -18.89 -35.13 -27.78
C GLY A 452 -19.77 -34.32 -26.82
N ARG A 453 -21.00 -34.80 -26.56
CA ARG A 453 -22.03 -34.07 -25.78
C ARG A 453 -21.68 -33.91 -24.29
N ALA A 454 -20.78 -34.73 -23.76
CA ALA A 454 -20.33 -34.69 -22.38
C ALA A 454 -19.06 -33.83 -22.16
N ALA A 455 -18.56 -33.15 -23.20
CA ALA A 455 -17.37 -32.31 -23.08
C ALA A 455 -17.60 -31.17 -22.09
N GLN A 456 -16.71 -31.05 -21.11
CA GLN A 456 -16.70 -29.97 -20.13
C GLN A 456 -15.64 -28.95 -20.52
N THR A 457 -15.89 -27.67 -20.24
CA THR A 457 -14.92 -26.61 -20.46
C THR A 457 -14.42 -26.14 -19.10
N LEU A 458 -13.10 -26.12 -18.96
CA LEU A 458 -12.39 -25.51 -17.85
C LEU A 458 -12.32 -24.01 -18.14
N PHE A 459 -12.91 -23.21 -17.26
CA PHE A 459 -12.85 -21.75 -17.32
C PHE A 459 -12.02 -21.21 -16.16
N SER A 460 -11.15 -20.25 -16.42
CA SER A 460 -10.45 -19.48 -15.40
C SER A 460 -10.14 -18.08 -15.91
N THR A 461 -9.81 -17.17 -15.02
CA THR A 461 -9.23 -15.87 -15.40
C THR A 461 -7.71 -15.96 -15.32
N VAL A 462 -7.00 -15.20 -16.16
CA VAL A 462 -5.53 -15.13 -16.11
C VAL A 462 -5.06 -14.78 -14.70
N ALA A 463 -5.77 -13.85 -14.04
CA ALA A 463 -5.46 -13.44 -12.68
C ALA A 463 -5.57 -14.59 -11.66
N ILE A 464 -6.59 -15.45 -11.73
CA ILE A 464 -6.71 -16.60 -10.82
C ILE A 464 -5.58 -17.60 -11.07
N VAL A 465 -5.25 -17.88 -12.33
CA VAL A 465 -4.14 -18.78 -12.66
C VAL A 465 -2.81 -18.22 -12.16
N VAL A 466 -2.56 -16.92 -12.36
CA VAL A 466 -1.37 -16.23 -11.87
C VAL A 466 -1.32 -16.24 -10.34
N GLU A 467 -2.44 -15.96 -9.66
CA GLU A 467 -2.53 -16.01 -8.20
C GLU A 467 -2.14 -17.39 -7.67
N GLN A 468 -2.67 -18.45 -8.28
CA GLN A 468 -2.39 -19.83 -7.85
C GLN A 468 -0.96 -20.26 -8.18
N ALA A 469 -0.40 -19.81 -9.30
CA ALA A 469 1.00 -20.02 -9.64
C ALA A 469 1.94 -19.33 -8.65
N ILE A 470 1.64 -18.07 -8.28
CA ILE A 470 2.39 -17.32 -7.27
C ILE A 470 2.28 -18.03 -5.92
N ARG A 471 1.07 -18.44 -5.51
CA ARG A 471 0.85 -19.19 -4.27
C ARG A 471 1.67 -20.48 -4.24
N HIS A 472 1.66 -21.25 -5.33
CA HIS A 472 2.46 -22.47 -5.44
C HIS A 472 3.97 -22.20 -5.36
N ALA A 473 4.46 -21.14 -6.00
CA ALA A 473 5.87 -20.76 -5.92
C ALA A 473 6.27 -20.35 -4.49
N LEU A 474 5.41 -19.60 -3.80
CA LEU A 474 5.64 -19.18 -2.41
C LEU A 474 5.66 -20.38 -1.46
N THR A 475 4.71 -21.32 -1.58
CA THR A 475 4.67 -22.52 -0.72
C THR A 475 5.85 -23.44 -0.98
N LYS A 476 6.24 -23.64 -2.24
CA LYS A 476 7.42 -24.43 -2.59
C LYS A 476 8.70 -23.84 -2.00
N LYS A 477 8.89 -22.52 -2.12
CA LYS A 477 10.03 -21.81 -1.52
C LYS A 477 10.05 -21.94 0.01
N ALA A 478 8.89 -21.91 0.66
CA ALA A 478 8.80 -22.12 2.11
C ALA A 478 9.19 -23.55 2.50
N ALA A 479 8.68 -24.55 1.79
CA ALA A 479 9.01 -25.97 2.02
C ALA A 479 10.50 -26.27 1.80
N GLU A 480 11.11 -25.73 0.74
CA GLU A 480 12.56 -25.86 0.49
C GLU A 480 13.40 -25.23 1.62
N LYS A 481 12.97 -24.07 2.13
CA LYS A 481 13.63 -23.40 3.26
C LYS A 481 13.52 -24.24 4.53
N GLU A 482 12.37 -24.84 4.80
CA GLU A 482 12.13 -25.70 5.97
C GLU A 482 12.98 -26.97 5.89
N ALA A 483 12.96 -27.67 4.76
CA ALA A 483 13.81 -28.84 4.51
C ALA A 483 15.31 -28.54 4.67
N TYR A 484 15.76 -27.36 4.21
CA TYR A 484 17.14 -26.92 4.42
C TYR A 484 17.46 -26.62 5.89
N MET A 485 16.51 -26.07 6.65
CA MET A 485 16.68 -25.83 8.09
C MET A 485 16.72 -27.13 8.88
N GLU A 486 15.89 -28.12 8.55
CA GLU A 486 15.93 -29.46 9.13
C GLU A 486 17.26 -30.15 8.84
N PHE A 487 17.75 -30.04 7.59
CA PHE A 487 19.07 -30.53 7.21
C PHE A 487 20.17 -29.90 8.08
N LEU A 488 20.18 -28.59 8.27
CA LEU A 488 21.15 -27.92 9.14
C LEU A 488 21.02 -28.32 10.61
N ALA A 489 19.80 -28.47 11.13
CA ALA A 489 19.56 -28.93 12.49
C ALA A 489 20.17 -30.32 12.73
N SER A 490 20.07 -31.22 11.74
CA SER A 490 20.68 -32.56 11.82
C SER A 490 22.21 -32.51 12.01
N PHE A 491 22.91 -31.53 11.41
CA PHE A 491 24.34 -31.33 11.66
C PHE A 491 24.62 -30.84 13.07
N THR A 492 23.80 -29.93 13.59
CA THR A 492 23.97 -29.41 14.96
C THR A 492 23.73 -30.50 16.00
N ASP A 493 22.77 -31.40 15.77
CA ASP A 493 22.51 -32.53 16.66
C ASP A 493 23.61 -33.59 16.55
N ALA A 494 24.09 -33.89 15.34
CA ALA A 494 25.25 -34.75 15.15
C ALA A 494 26.51 -34.18 15.82
N ALA A 495 26.76 -32.88 15.69
CA ALA A 495 27.87 -32.20 16.35
C ALA A 495 27.73 -32.22 17.88
N ARG A 496 26.52 -31.96 18.41
CA ARG A 496 26.25 -32.01 19.85
C ARG A 496 26.48 -33.41 20.40
N HIS A 497 26.02 -34.45 19.69
CA HIS A 497 26.24 -35.84 20.07
C HIS A 497 27.72 -36.21 20.11
N VAL A 498 28.52 -35.78 19.11
CA VAL A 498 29.98 -35.98 19.11
C VAL A 498 30.63 -35.27 20.30
N ILE A 499 30.23 -34.03 20.61
CA ILE A 499 30.73 -33.30 21.78
C ILE A 499 30.40 -34.03 23.09
N THR A 500 29.16 -34.51 23.26
CA THR A 500 28.77 -35.26 24.47
C THR A 500 29.55 -36.57 24.60
N LEU A 501 29.87 -37.21 23.47
CA LEU A 501 30.68 -38.42 23.44
C LEU A 501 32.14 -38.14 23.84
N ILE A 502 32.71 -37.03 23.36
CA ILE A 502 34.07 -36.58 23.74
C ILE A 502 34.12 -36.23 25.23
N GLU A 503 33.12 -35.52 25.76
CA GLU A 503 33.03 -35.13 27.16
C GLU A 503 32.84 -36.34 28.10
N SER A 504 32.12 -37.38 27.66
CA SER A 504 31.87 -38.58 28.47
C SER A 504 33.00 -39.61 28.44
N THR A 505 33.86 -39.62 27.42
CA THR A 505 34.91 -40.65 27.24
C THR A 505 36.33 -40.16 27.53
N GLY A 506 36.56 -38.85 27.67
CA GLY A 506 37.85 -38.28 28.12
C GLY A 506 39.07 -38.55 27.24
N LYS A 507 38.91 -39.25 26.10
CA LYS A 507 39.97 -39.53 25.13
C LYS A 507 39.42 -39.48 23.71
N LEU A 508 39.97 -38.58 22.89
CA LEU A 508 39.92 -38.71 21.43
C LEU A 508 40.84 -39.87 21.04
N SER A 509 40.31 -41.10 20.98
CA SER A 509 41.08 -42.19 20.39
C SER A 509 41.21 -41.95 18.89
N GLU A 510 42.42 -42.02 18.35
CA GLU A 510 42.79 -41.81 16.94
C GLU A 510 42.16 -42.80 15.92
N ALA A 511 41.15 -43.55 16.31
CA ALA A 511 40.45 -44.49 15.44
C ALA A 511 38.93 -44.46 15.67
N TYR A 512 38.29 -43.29 15.57
CA TYR A 512 36.83 -43.25 15.50
C TYR A 512 36.35 -43.53 14.06
N LYS A 513 35.92 -44.77 13.81
CA LYS A 513 34.97 -45.09 12.73
C LYS A 513 33.57 -45.05 13.34
N PRO A 514 32.64 -44.18 12.88
CA PRO A 514 31.30 -44.13 13.44
C PRO A 514 30.62 -45.50 13.29
N PRO A 515 30.00 -46.06 14.34
CA PRO A 515 29.19 -47.25 14.20
C PRO A 515 27.93 -46.88 13.42
N VAL A 516 27.81 -47.41 12.22
CA VAL A 516 26.68 -47.21 11.29
C VAL A 516 25.37 -47.89 11.79
N SER A 517 25.32 -48.46 13.00
CA SER A 517 24.26 -49.40 13.39
C SER A 517 23.29 -48.93 14.48
N LEU A 518 23.20 -47.65 14.82
CA LEU A 518 22.23 -47.16 15.84
C LEU A 518 21.29 -46.04 15.38
N ILE A 519 21.10 -45.90 14.07
CA ILE A 519 20.09 -44.99 13.51
C ILE A 519 19.06 -45.88 12.83
N GLY A 520 17.83 -45.89 13.37
CA GLY A 520 16.72 -46.68 12.83
C GLY A 520 16.61 -46.53 11.32
N ASN A 521 16.22 -47.62 10.65
CA ASN A 521 16.19 -47.85 9.20
C ASN A 521 15.36 -46.85 8.34
N GLY A 522 15.08 -45.63 8.81
CA GLY A 522 14.21 -44.66 8.14
C GLY A 522 14.90 -43.49 7.45
N ASP A 523 16.04 -42.99 7.93
CA ASP A 523 16.50 -41.65 7.51
C ASP A 523 17.77 -41.65 6.65
N ARG A 524 17.54 -41.95 5.35
CA ARG A 524 18.55 -42.01 4.29
C ARG A 524 19.36 -40.71 4.17
N THR A 525 18.76 -39.58 4.56
CA THR A 525 19.30 -38.23 4.51
C THR A 525 20.42 -38.01 5.53
N VAL A 526 20.26 -38.56 6.74
CA VAL A 526 21.26 -38.48 7.82
C VAL A 526 22.46 -39.39 7.53
N GLN A 527 22.24 -40.54 6.89
CA GLN A 527 23.35 -41.39 6.44
C GLN A 527 24.18 -40.75 5.32
N LEU A 528 23.54 -39.99 4.42
CA LEU A 528 24.23 -39.26 3.36
C LEU A 528 25.07 -38.09 3.90
N SER A 529 24.56 -37.36 4.90
CA SER A 529 25.28 -36.24 5.53
C SER A 529 26.51 -36.71 6.32
N LEU A 530 26.40 -37.82 7.05
CA LEU A 530 27.54 -38.45 7.75
C LEU A 530 28.61 -38.97 6.77
N ASN A 531 28.19 -39.54 5.63
CA ASN A 531 29.12 -39.97 4.57
C ASN A 531 29.86 -38.79 3.91
N LEU A 532 29.16 -37.67 3.68
CA LEU A 532 29.76 -36.44 3.16
C LEU A 532 30.80 -35.85 4.13
N LEU A 533 30.47 -35.77 5.42
CA LEU A 533 31.42 -35.36 6.47
C LEU A 533 32.65 -36.29 6.51
N GLY A 534 32.44 -37.61 6.47
CA GLY A 534 33.53 -38.59 6.44
C GLY A 534 34.44 -38.47 5.20
N ASN A 535 33.90 -38.02 4.06
CA ASN A 535 34.66 -37.76 2.84
C ASN A 535 35.46 -36.45 2.91
N VAL A 536 34.92 -35.42 3.58
CA VAL A 536 35.63 -34.14 3.81
C VAL A 536 36.83 -34.34 4.75
N TYR A 537 36.67 -35.11 5.82
CA TYR A 537 37.80 -35.42 6.72
C TYR A 537 38.86 -36.32 6.06
N ARG A 538 38.45 -37.29 5.22
CA ARG A 538 39.41 -38.11 4.44
C ARG A 538 40.23 -37.31 3.44
N ARG A 539 39.66 -36.27 2.83
CA ARG A 539 40.40 -35.36 1.93
C ARG A 539 41.44 -34.49 2.66
N ARG A 540 41.24 -34.21 3.95
CA ARG A 540 42.20 -33.42 4.75
C ARG A 540 43.46 -34.23 5.09
N ASN A 541 43.32 -35.49 5.51
CA ASN A 541 44.48 -36.34 5.85
C ASN A 541 45.38 -36.69 4.65
N ASN A 542 44.86 -36.71 3.42
CA ASN A 542 45.67 -37.00 2.23
C ASN A 542 46.50 -35.81 1.71
N ASN A 543 46.24 -34.59 2.18
CA ASN A 543 47.01 -33.41 1.74
C ASN A 543 48.19 -33.06 2.67
N ASP A 544 48.25 -33.62 3.88
CA ASP A 544 49.34 -33.35 4.84
C ASP A 544 50.53 -34.32 4.74
N TYR A 545 50.50 -35.30 3.82
CA TYR A 545 51.63 -36.22 3.54
C TYR A 545 52.37 -35.94 2.22
N ARG A 546 52.23 -34.74 1.63
CA ARG A 546 52.98 -34.34 0.41
C ARG A 546 53.84 -33.08 0.57
N ARG A 547 54.18 -32.68 1.81
CA ARG A 547 55.17 -31.63 2.08
C ARG A 547 56.04 -31.94 3.30
N SER A 548 56.92 -32.92 3.17
CA SER A 548 58.20 -32.96 3.89
C SER A 548 59.05 -34.13 3.38
N SER A 549 60.12 -33.76 2.67
CA SER A 549 61.41 -34.45 2.67
C SER A 549 61.97 -34.60 4.08
#